data_AF-A0A0D0WY88-F1
#
_entry.id   AF-A0A0D0WY88-F1
#
_cell.length_a   1.000
_cell.length_b   1.000
_cell.length_c   1.000
_cell.angle_alpha   90.00
_cell.angle_beta   90.00
_cell.angle_gamma   90.00
#
_symmetry.space_group_name_H-M   'P 1'
#
loop_
_entity.id
_entity.type
_entity.pdbx_description
1 polymer ?
#
loop_
_entity_poly.entity_id
_entity_poly.type
_entity_poly.pdbx_seq_one_letter_code
_entity_poly.pdbx_strand_id
1 'polypeptide(L)'
;MTQAWNATVTQTGAQVTARNAAWNGGLATGGSTTFGVMGSFTAGNPAPTGFALNGTTCGGDDPGDPGGPSGVLAQTHTAGRVVTAGQTVQYSWPGIYFEGRFRGTGVGLVFDDAANDYDVAVDGQVVATLVKPGTTTRWIDGLAAGEHSVRLVKRTESPWSASAFGGLVAAAGGAILDRPAARTRQVEFIGDSLTVGYGNTSGTRDCTGDQVTRTTNTDLSFGALTARELDADYQVNAYSGIGMVRNYNGGSPGVSYGTYYDRALLHVDGDVWDRPATWRPQLVVVDLGTNDFSTPINSGEPWTDASLAAAYRATYVAFLEKLRARYGAGTTIVVVGTSLFGDKARQVVGDRNAAGDAKVRYWHLDDAGLDLLGCHWHYSVADDRLIADRLGDYVATLGIDW
;
A
#
# COMPACT_ATOMS: atom_id res chain seq x y z
N MET A 1 -29.44 24.08 14.65
CA MET A 1 -30.15 23.27 13.61
C MET A 1 -31.32 24.04 13.04
N THR A 2 -31.57 23.94 11.73
CA THR A 2 -32.65 24.65 11.01
C THR A 2 -33.72 23.71 10.43
N GLN A 3 -33.35 22.49 10.00
CA GLN A 3 -34.28 21.46 9.53
C GLN A 3 -33.78 20.05 9.86
N ALA A 4 -34.69 19.09 9.93
CA ALA A 4 -34.38 17.66 10.02
C ALA A 4 -35.49 16.84 9.32
N TRP A 5 -35.16 15.65 8.82
CA TRP A 5 -36.11 14.71 8.25
C TRP A 5 -35.83 13.27 8.71
N ASN A 6 -36.87 12.44 8.73
CA ASN A 6 -36.85 11.05 9.21
C ASN A 6 -36.39 10.86 10.68
N ALA A 7 -36.22 11.95 11.45
CA ALA A 7 -35.89 11.94 12.86
C ALA A 7 -36.40 13.21 13.57
N THR A 8 -36.65 13.11 14.88
CA THR A 8 -36.81 14.26 15.77
C THR A 8 -35.44 14.62 16.34
N VAL A 9 -34.94 15.82 16.04
CA VAL A 9 -33.56 16.20 16.38
C VAL A 9 -33.53 17.35 17.37
N THR A 10 -32.75 17.18 18.44
CA THR A 10 -32.45 18.24 19.42
C THR A 10 -30.94 18.51 19.46
N GLN A 11 -30.56 19.73 19.84
CA GLN A 11 -29.16 20.12 19.99
C GLN A 11 -28.95 20.79 21.35
N THR A 12 -27.88 20.41 22.06
CA THR A 12 -27.43 21.07 23.29
C THR A 12 -25.93 21.26 23.20
N GLY A 13 -25.47 22.52 23.08
CA GLY A 13 -24.08 22.82 22.76
C GLY A 13 -23.63 22.13 21.46
N ALA A 14 -22.53 21.38 21.52
CA ALA A 14 -21.98 20.62 20.40
C ALA A 14 -22.68 19.26 20.17
N GLN A 15 -23.56 18.82 21.08
CA GLN A 15 -24.21 17.51 20.99
C GLN A 15 -25.52 17.60 20.22
N VAL A 16 -25.68 16.73 19.21
CA VAL A 16 -26.90 16.56 18.44
C VAL A 16 -27.49 15.19 18.77
N THR A 17 -28.76 15.15 19.19
CA THR A 17 -29.50 13.91 19.46
C THR A 17 -30.60 13.74 18.44
N ALA A 18 -30.56 12.64 17.68
CA ALA A 18 -31.63 12.25 16.78
C ALA A 18 -32.43 11.09 17.40
N ARG A 19 -33.74 11.26 17.55
CA ARG A 19 -34.69 10.20 17.92
C ARG A 19 -35.51 9.80 16.71
N ASN A 20 -35.97 8.56 16.67
CA ASN A 20 -36.87 8.08 15.63
C ASN A 20 -38.10 9.00 15.48
N ALA A 21 -38.61 9.11 14.26
CA ALA A 21 -39.96 9.58 14.02
C ALA A 21 -40.97 8.51 14.47
N ALA A 22 -42.24 8.91 14.63
CA ALA A 22 -43.29 8.02 15.10
C ALA A 22 -43.46 6.73 14.26
N TRP A 23 -43.03 6.74 12.99
CA TRP A 23 -43.22 5.66 12.03
C TRP A 23 -41.99 4.77 11.80
N ASN A 24 -40.80 5.10 12.36
CA ASN A 24 -39.55 4.35 12.13
C ASN A 24 -38.80 3.95 13.42
N GLY A 25 -39.53 3.67 14.51
CA GLY A 25 -38.93 3.32 15.80
C GLY A 25 -38.28 1.93 15.89
N GLY A 26 -38.57 1.02 14.95
CA GLY A 26 -37.98 -0.32 14.92
C GLY A 26 -36.79 -0.39 13.97
N LEU A 27 -35.63 -0.84 14.48
CA LEU A 27 -34.45 -1.18 13.68
C LEU A 27 -34.02 -2.60 14.03
N ALA A 28 -34.14 -3.53 13.07
CA ALA A 28 -33.72 -4.91 13.28
C ALA A 28 -32.18 -5.04 13.32
N THR A 29 -31.68 -6.10 13.94
CA THR A 29 -30.25 -6.45 13.92
C THR A 29 -29.75 -6.55 12.47
N GLY A 30 -28.65 -5.86 12.16
CA GLY A 30 -28.08 -5.78 10.80
C GLY A 30 -28.83 -4.85 9.84
N GLY A 31 -29.91 -4.20 10.27
CA GLY A 31 -30.65 -3.22 9.47
C GLY A 31 -29.99 -1.84 9.46
N SER A 32 -30.32 -1.04 8.46
CA SER A 32 -29.86 0.35 8.31
C SER A 32 -31.05 1.32 8.16
N THR A 33 -30.88 2.55 8.64
CA THR A 33 -31.82 3.66 8.41
C THR A 33 -31.06 4.95 8.14
N THR A 34 -31.70 5.89 7.44
CA THR A 34 -31.11 7.19 7.10
C THR A 34 -32.03 8.32 7.55
N PHE A 35 -31.45 9.26 8.29
CA PHE A 35 -32.06 10.55 8.61
C PHE A 35 -31.10 11.65 8.19
N GLY A 36 -31.60 12.89 8.15
CA GLY A 36 -30.75 14.02 7.85
C GLY A 36 -31.08 15.25 8.68
N VAL A 37 -30.08 16.12 8.76
CA VAL A 37 -30.12 17.38 9.48
C VAL A 37 -29.56 18.48 8.59
N MET A 38 -30.13 19.65 8.70
CA MET A 38 -29.61 20.88 8.11
C MET A 38 -29.43 21.89 9.23
N GLY A 39 -28.30 22.59 9.21
CA GLY A 39 -27.97 23.63 10.18
C GLY A 39 -27.14 24.73 9.57
N SER A 40 -27.12 25.88 10.23
CA SER A 40 -26.22 26.99 9.96
C SER A 40 -25.23 27.13 11.13
N PHE A 41 -24.01 27.57 10.83
CA PHE A 41 -22.98 27.82 11.83
C PHE A 41 -22.31 29.19 11.58
N THR A 42 -21.95 29.89 12.65
CA THR A 42 -21.26 31.20 12.60
C THR A 42 -19.82 31.12 13.12
N ALA A 43 -19.46 30.02 13.78
CA ALA A 43 -18.10 29.61 14.14
C ALA A 43 -17.87 28.16 13.66
N GLY A 44 -16.64 27.67 13.68
CA GLY A 44 -16.25 26.38 13.11
C GLY A 44 -17.21 25.22 13.44
N ASN A 45 -17.45 24.36 12.45
CA ASN A 45 -18.28 23.16 12.55
C ASN A 45 -17.38 21.92 12.45
N PRO A 46 -16.69 21.53 13.54
CA PRO A 46 -15.78 20.38 13.52
C PRO A 46 -16.54 19.08 13.25
N ALA A 47 -15.86 18.10 12.65
CA ALA A 47 -16.43 16.77 12.46
C ALA A 47 -16.84 16.15 13.81
N PRO A 48 -17.99 15.47 13.91
CA PRO A 48 -18.38 14.76 15.13
C PRO A 48 -17.36 13.67 15.46
N THR A 49 -16.93 13.61 16.73
CA THR A 49 -15.91 12.66 17.20
C THR A 49 -16.51 11.46 17.95
N GLY A 50 -17.83 11.44 18.17
CA GLY A 50 -18.51 10.38 18.89
C GLY A 50 -19.93 10.15 18.37
N PHE A 51 -20.27 8.88 18.15
CA PHE A 51 -21.60 8.44 17.75
C PHE A 51 -22.09 7.40 18.75
N ALA A 52 -23.35 7.48 19.14
CA ALA A 52 -23.96 6.45 19.98
C ALA A 52 -25.38 6.14 19.47
N LEU A 53 -25.72 4.85 19.43
CA LEU A 53 -27.06 4.36 19.15
C LEU A 53 -27.66 3.83 20.45
N ASN A 54 -28.80 4.39 20.87
CA ASN A 54 -29.48 4.01 22.12
C ASN A 54 -28.56 4.02 23.36
N GLY A 55 -27.65 5.00 23.43
CA GLY A 55 -26.69 5.13 24.53
C GLY A 55 -25.46 4.23 24.43
N THR A 56 -25.38 3.35 23.42
CA THR A 56 -24.19 2.53 23.14
C THR A 56 -23.32 3.23 22.11
N THR A 57 -22.07 3.52 22.44
CA THR A 57 -21.12 4.15 21.50
C THR A 57 -20.90 3.24 20.29
N CYS A 58 -21.17 3.77 19.10
CA CYS A 58 -20.86 3.08 17.84
C CYS A 58 -19.34 3.12 17.63
N GLY A 59 -18.71 1.96 17.49
CA GLY A 59 -17.26 1.85 17.27
C GLY A 59 -16.41 1.56 18.51
N GLY A 60 -16.95 0.89 19.55
CA GLY A 60 -16.14 0.39 20.67
C GLY A 60 -16.53 -1.01 21.13
N ASP A 61 -15.56 -1.92 21.15
CA ASP A 61 -15.55 -3.08 22.06
C ASP A 61 -14.72 -2.70 23.30
N ASP A 62 -15.25 -2.99 24.49
CA ASP A 62 -14.63 -2.99 25.84
C ASP A 62 -14.02 -1.66 26.38
N PRO A 63 -14.35 -1.19 27.61
CA PRO A 63 -13.77 0.00 28.21
C PRO A 63 -12.42 -0.35 28.85
N GLY A 64 -11.36 -0.37 28.04
CA GLY A 64 -10.00 -0.66 28.51
C GLY A 64 -8.85 0.01 27.77
N ASP A 65 -8.99 0.44 26.52
CA ASP A 65 -7.91 1.14 25.79
C ASP A 65 -8.44 1.92 24.56
N PRO A 66 -8.31 3.25 24.49
CA PRO A 66 -8.72 4.02 23.33
C PRO A 66 -7.59 4.02 22.28
N GLY A 67 -7.63 3.08 21.33
CA GLY A 67 -6.89 3.17 20.07
C GLY A 67 -5.85 2.09 19.79
N GLY A 68 -5.81 1.01 20.57
CA GLY A 68 -4.98 -0.16 20.28
C GLY A 68 -5.44 -0.93 19.02
N PRO A 69 -4.52 -1.63 18.33
CA PRO A 69 -4.88 -2.50 17.22
C PRO A 69 -5.75 -3.67 17.70
N SER A 70 -6.75 -4.07 16.91
CA SER A 70 -7.65 -5.20 17.21
C SER A 70 -7.56 -6.31 16.13
N GLY A 71 -8.10 -7.50 16.44
CA GLY A 71 -8.11 -8.64 15.51
C GLY A 71 -6.71 -9.05 15.04
N VAL A 72 -6.54 -9.25 13.72
CA VAL A 72 -5.23 -9.57 13.11
C VAL A 72 -4.14 -8.57 13.46
N LEU A 73 -4.47 -7.28 13.52
CA LEU A 73 -3.48 -6.22 13.78
C LEU A 73 -3.01 -6.20 15.24
N ALA A 74 -3.76 -6.81 16.16
CA ALA A 74 -3.31 -7.03 17.54
C ALA A 74 -2.20 -8.11 17.61
N GLN A 75 -2.27 -9.10 16.72
CA GLN A 75 -1.36 -10.25 16.68
C GLN A 75 -0.15 -10.01 15.78
N THR A 76 -0.29 -9.13 14.79
CA THR A 76 0.71 -8.94 13.73
C THR A 76 1.03 -7.47 13.49
N HIS A 77 2.27 -7.23 13.11
CA HIS A 77 2.74 -5.96 12.57
C HIS A 77 2.65 -5.97 11.05
N THR A 78 2.15 -4.87 10.49
CA THR A 78 2.19 -4.58 9.05
C THR A 78 2.30 -3.06 8.88
N ALA A 79 3.09 -2.64 7.90
CA ALA A 79 3.08 -1.26 7.42
C ALA A 79 2.29 -1.10 6.12
N GLY A 80 1.78 -2.20 5.57
CA GLY A 80 1.04 -2.23 4.31
C GLY A 80 -0.30 -1.49 4.37
N ARG A 81 -0.84 -1.12 3.20
CA ARG A 81 -2.19 -0.58 3.10
C ARG A 81 -3.22 -1.70 3.21
N VAL A 82 -3.80 -1.81 4.40
CA VAL A 82 -4.81 -2.82 4.74
C VAL A 82 -6.11 -2.16 5.20
N VAL A 83 -7.23 -2.87 5.06
CA VAL A 83 -8.55 -2.48 5.55
C VAL A 83 -9.04 -3.53 6.54
N THR A 84 -9.44 -3.11 7.74
CA THR A 84 -10.02 -4.02 8.73
C THR A 84 -11.40 -4.47 8.28
N ALA A 85 -11.65 -5.78 8.29
CA ALA A 85 -12.92 -6.41 7.95
C ALA A 85 -13.29 -7.43 9.04
N GLY A 86 -13.87 -6.93 10.14
CA GLY A 86 -14.16 -7.73 11.33
C GLY A 86 -12.87 -8.21 12.00
N GLN A 87 -12.71 -9.53 12.11
CA GLN A 87 -11.50 -10.17 12.67
C GLN A 87 -10.42 -10.42 11.60
N THR A 88 -10.66 -10.03 10.35
CA THR A 88 -9.72 -10.18 9.23
C THR A 88 -9.23 -8.82 8.75
N VAL A 89 -8.20 -8.83 7.90
CA VAL A 89 -7.77 -7.67 7.14
C VAL A 89 -7.79 -7.97 5.65
N GLN A 90 -8.20 -6.99 4.85
CA GLN A 90 -8.20 -7.04 3.40
C GLN A 90 -7.09 -6.15 2.82
N TYR A 91 -6.51 -6.57 1.70
CA TYR A 91 -5.41 -5.86 1.05
C TYR A 91 -5.31 -6.24 -0.43
N SER A 92 -4.62 -5.42 -1.24
CA SER A 92 -4.51 -5.67 -2.69
C SER A 92 -3.17 -5.28 -3.29
N TRP A 93 -2.52 -4.24 -2.74
CA TRP A 93 -1.18 -3.83 -3.13
C TRP A 93 -0.17 -5.00 -3.03
N PRO A 94 0.86 -5.02 -3.88
CA PRO A 94 1.89 -6.04 -3.83
C PRO A 94 2.79 -5.87 -2.60
N GLY A 95 3.50 -6.92 -2.19
CA GLY A 95 4.49 -6.84 -1.11
C GLY A 95 3.92 -6.63 0.31
N ILE A 96 2.60 -6.70 0.50
CA ILE A 96 1.97 -6.64 1.83
C ILE A 96 2.51 -7.78 2.69
N TYR A 97 2.98 -7.45 3.88
CA TYR A 97 3.53 -8.41 4.83
C TYR A 97 2.84 -8.35 6.19
N PHE A 98 2.88 -9.47 6.91
CA PHE A 98 2.46 -9.60 8.30
C PHE A 98 3.56 -10.28 9.10
N GLU A 99 4.05 -9.61 10.12
CA GLU A 99 5.09 -10.12 11.04
C GLU A 99 4.47 -10.41 12.40
N GLY A 100 4.75 -11.59 12.96
CA GLY A 100 4.22 -12.01 14.25
C GLY A 100 5.22 -12.82 15.06
N ARG A 101 4.86 -13.11 16.30
CA ARG A 101 5.64 -13.95 17.21
C ARG A 101 4.75 -15.04 17.79
N PHE A 102 5.31 -16.21 18.02
CA PHE A 102 4.62 -17.31 18.67
C PHE A 102 5.59 -18.14 19.50
N ARG A 103 5.05 -18.88 20.47
CA ARG A 103 5.77 -19.91 21.24
C ARG A 103 5.12 -21.26 20.96
N GLY A 104 5.91 -22.27 20.59
CA GLY A 104 5.39 -23.61 20.30
C GLY A 104 6.26 -24.36 19.31
N THR A 105 5.68 -25.37 18.66
CA THR A 105 6.34 -26.20 17.63
C THR A 105 5.75 -25.97 16.23
N GLY A 106 4.83 -25.00 16.10
CA GLY A 106 4.18 -24.68 14.84
C GLY A 106 3.22 -23.49 14.92
N VAL A 107 2.89 -22.94 13.76
CA VAL A 107 1.98 -21.81 13.58
C VAL A 107 1.11 -22.01 12.33
N GLY A 108 -0.18 -21.74 12.47
CA GLY A 108 -1.16 -21.69 11.40
C GLY A 108 -1.37 -20.26 10.91
N LEU A 109 -1.39 -20.08 9.59
CA LEU A 109 -1.70 -18.83 8.91
C LEU A 109 -3.09 -18.96 8.27
N VAL A 110 -4.03 -18.12 8.68
CA VAL A 110 -5.45 -18.21 8.25
C VAL A 110 -5.67 -17.36 7.00
N PHE A 111 -5.98 -18.00 5.87
CA PHE A 111 -6.17 -17.35 4.58
C PHE A 111 -7.62 -17.39 4.11
N ASP A 112 -7.97 -16.34 3.37
CA ASP A 112 -9.04 -16.36 2.38
C ASP A 112 -8.51 -15.65 1.11
N ASP A 113 -7.72 -16.37 0.31
CA ASP A 113 -7.12 -15.85 -0.92
C ASP A 113 -6.83 -16.96 -1.94
N ALA A 114 -7.60 -17.00 -3.02
CA ALA A 114 -7.44 -17.95 -4.12
C ALA A 114 -6.63 -17.40 -5.32
N ALA A 115 -6.13 -16.16 -5.25
CA ALA A 115 -5.49 -15.48 -6.37
C ALA A 115 -3.97 -15.38 -6.22
N ASN A 116 -3.48 -15.12 -5.00
CA ASN A 116 -2.10 -14.69 -4.77
C ASN A 116 -1.19 -15.77 -4.21
N ASP A 117 0.10 -15.51 -4.38
CA ASP A 117 1.17 -16.32 -3.80
C ASP A 117 1.88 -15.57 -2.68
N TYR A 118 2.40 -16.36 -1.75
CA TYR A 118 3.00 -15.87 -0.52
C TYR A 118 4.29 -16.62 -0.20
N ASP A 119 5.26 -15.93 0.36
CA ASP A 119 6.36 -16.58 1.08
C ASP A 119 6.09 -16.52 2.58
N VAL A 120 6.46 -17.59 3.28
CA VAL A 120 6.42 -17.70 4.73
C VAL A 120 7.85 -17.92 5.22
N ALA A 121 8.33 -17.01 6.05
CA ALA A 121 9.60 -17.14 6.75
C ALA A 121 9.38 -17.36 8.24
N VAL A 122 10.17 -18.25 8.83
CA VAL A 122 10.27 -18.47 10.28
C VAL A 122 11.72 -18.22 10.69
N ASP A 123 11.92 -17.40 11.72
CA ASP A 123 13.26 -17.03 12.22
C ASP A 123 14.20 -16.51 11.12
N GLY A 124 13.65 -15.71 10.21
CA GLY A 124 14.35 -15.10 9.09
C GLY A 124 14.65 -16.04 7.92
N GLN A 125 14.24 -17.32 7.99
CA GLN A 125 14.43 -18.28 6.90
C GLN A 125 13.11 -18.55 6.19
N VAL A 126 13.09 -18.45 4.85
CA VAL A 126 11.91 -18.84 4.06
C VAL A 126 11.73 -20.36 4.17
N VAL A 127 10.59 -20.79 4.72
CA VAL A 127 10.27 -22.20 4.97
C VAL A 127 9.17 -22.73 4.05
N ALA A 128 8.38 -21.85 3.44
CA ALA A 128 7.36 -22.24 2.47
C ALA A 128 7.05 -21.13 1.46
N THR A 129 6.70 -21.53 0.24
CA THR A 129 6.00 -20.70 -0.74
C THR A 129 4.60 -21.28 -0.95
N LEU A 130 3.57 -20.48 -0.67
CA LEU A 130 2.18 -20.87 -0.76
C LEU A 130 1.60 -20.34 -2.06
N VAL A 131 1.05 -21.24 -2.87
CA VAL A 131 0.43 -20.90 -4.16
C VAL A 131 -1.09 -20.94 -4.03
N LYS A 132 -1.77 -19.80 -4.21
CA LYS A 132 -3.25 -19.68 -4.14
C LYS A 132 -3.85 -20.45 -2.96
N PRO A 133 -3.57 -20.06 -1.70
CA PRO A 133 -3.90 -20.88 -0.53
C PRO A 133 -5.40 -21.20 -0.41
N GLY A 134 -6.29 -20.37 -0.94
CA GLY A 134 -7.74 -20.47 -0.82
C GLY A 134 -8.21 -20.07 0.57
N THR A 135 -9.43 -20.51 0.93
CA THR A 135 -9.99 -20.34 2.28
C THR A 135 -9.54 -21.50 3.17
N THR A 136 -8.48 -21.32 3.96
CA THR A 136 -7.87 -22.40 4.74
C THR A 136 -6.89 -21.90 5.81
N THR A 137 -6.49 -22.77 6.73
CA THR A 137 -5.33 -22.54 7.60
C THR A 137 -4.12 -23.32 7.06
N ARG A 138 -3.05 -22.61 6.71
CA ARG A 138 -1.78 -23.22 6.30
C ARG A 138 -0.86 -23.34 7.52
N TRP A 139 -0.48 -24.56 7.85
CA TRP A 139 0.35 -24.86 9.01
C TRP A 139 1.82 -24.97 8.62
N ILE A 140 2.68 -24.32 9.42
CA ILE A 140 4.12 -24.54 9.47
C ILE A 140 4.40 -25.26 10.79
N ASP A 141 4.69 -26.55 10.73
CA ASP A 141 4.89 -27.42 11.89
C ASP A 141 6.29 -28.04 11.91
N GLY A 142 6.59 -28.83 12.94
CA GLY A 142 7.88 -29.54 13.06
C GLY A 142 9.03 -28.65 13.51
N LEU A 143 8.72 -27.48 14.07
CA LEU A 143 9.70 -26.57 14.64
C LEU A 143 10.16 -27.08 16.01
N ALA A 144 11.38 -26.72 16.40
CA ALA A 144 11.85 -26.94 17.75
C ALA A 144 10.92 -26.24 18.75
N ALA A 145 10.74 -26.78 19.96
CA ALA A 145 9.95 -26.09 20.97
C ALA A 145 10.67 -24.81 21.41
N GLY A 146 10.05 -23.65 21.20
CA GLY A 146 10.65 -22.37 21.56
C GLY A 146 9.78 -21.18 21.19
N GLU A 147 10.35 -19.98 21.32
CA GLU A 147 9.80 -18.78 20.70
C GLU A 147 10.34 -18.63 19.28
N HIS A 148 9.46 -18.20 18.38
CA HIS A 148 9.73 -18.04 16.96
C HIS A 148 9.14 -16.73 16.45
N SER A 149 9.79 -16.17 15.43
CA SER A 149 9.23 -15.13 14.59
C SER A 149 8.63 -15.74 13.32
N VAL A 150 7.54 -15.16 12.81
CA VAL A 150 6.97 -15.53 11.50
C VAL A 150 6.74 -14.27 10.67
N ARG A 151 7.08 -14.34 9.40
CA ARG A 151 6.78 -13.32 8.39
C ARG A 151 6.03 -13.96 7.23
N LEU A 152 4.82 -13.49 6.98
CA LEU A 152 4.06 -13.77 5.77
C LEU A 152 4.22 -12.59 4.83
N VAL A 153 4.52 -12.81 3.55
CA VAL A 153 4.57 -11.72 2.56
C VAL A 153 3.91 -12.11 1.25
N LYS A 154 3.07 -11.22 0.72
CA LYS A 154 2.41 -11.35 -0.59
C LYS A 154 3.43 -11.09 -1.70
N ARG A 155 3.66 -12.10 -2.54
CA ARG A 155 4.58 -12.03 -3.69
C ARG A 155 3.96 -11.34 -4.90
N THR A 156 2.70 -11.65 -5.16
CA THR A 156 2.02 -11.38 -6.43
C THR A 156 1.35 -10.01 -6.46
N GLU A 157 1.23 -9.44 -7.65
CA GLU A 157 0.37 -8.30 -7.95
C GLU A 157 -1.05 -8.76 -8.37
N SER A 158 -2.09 -8.16 -7.78
CA SER A 158 -3.49 -8.55 -8.05
C SER A 158 -4.47 -7.36 -7.96
N PRO A 159 -4.36 -6.33 -8.82
CA PRO A 159 -5.18 -5.13 -8.72
C PRO A 159 -6.69 -5.37 -8.86
N TRP A 160 -7.10 -6.51 -9.41
CA TRP A 160 -8.50 -6.89 -9.66
C TRP A 160 -9.21 -7.60 -8.48
N SER A 161 -8.52 -7.89 -7.38
CA SER A 161 -9.11 -8.58 -6.23
C SER A 161 -8.48 -8.18 -4.90
N ALA A 162 -9.25 -8.27 -3.81
CA ALA A 162 -8.68 -8.26 -2.46
C ALA A 162 -8.27 -9.66 -2.00
N SER A 163 -7.13 -9.71 -1.33
CA SER A 163 -6.71 -10.78 -0.43
C SER A 163 -7.34 -10.58 0.94
N ALA A 164 -7.59 -11.65 1.70
CA ALA A 164 -7.94 -11.56 3.12
C ALA A 164 -7.06 -12.47 3.98
N PHE A 165 -6.65 -11.95 5.15
CA PHE A 165 -5.87 -12.67 6.15
C PHE A 165 -6.57 -12.64 7.51
N GLY A 166 -6.70 -13.80 8.14
CA GLY A 166 -7.38 -14.01 9.42
C GLY A 166 -6.45 -14.12 10.62
N GLY A 167 -5.14 -13.88 10.44
CA GLY A 167 -4.18 -13.85 11.53
C GLY A 167 -3.48 -15.19 11.79
N LEU A 168 -2.91 -15.31 12.98
CA LEU A 168 -2.07 -16.42 13.39
C LEU A 168 -2.78 -17.33 14.39
N VAL A 169 -2.53 -18.62 14.29
CA VAL A 169 -3.03 -19.63 15.23
C VAL A 169 -1.83 -20.44 15.73
N ALA A 170 -1.61 -20.53 17.04
CA ALA A 170 -0.54 -21.37 17.55
C ALA A 170 -0.91 -22.86 17.44
N ALA A 171 0.08 -23.73 17.20
CA ALA A 171 -0.11 -25.17 17.33
C ALA A 171 -0.54 -25.54 18.75
N ALA A 172 -1.11 -26.73 18.94
CA ALA A 172 -1.60 -27.18 20.23
C ALA A 172 -0.53 -27.08 21.33
N GLY A 173 -0.88 -26.43 22.46
CA GLY A 173 0.05 -26.15 23.56
C GLY A 173 0.97 -24.93 23.37
N GLY A 174 0.89 -24.27 22.21
CA GLY A 174 1.57 -23.01 21.93
C GLY A 174 0.74 -21.77 22.28
N ALA A 175 1.30 -20.60 21.99
CA ALA A 175 0.63 -19.30 22.14
C ALA A 175 1.12 -18.32 21.07
N ILE A 176 0.22 -17.46 20.58
CA ILE A 176 0.60 -16.25 19.86
C ILE A 176 1.09 -15.24 20.90
N LEU A 177 2.21 -14.59 20.62
CA LEU A 177 2.84 -13.61 21.50
C LEU A 177 2.54 -12.19 21.00
N ASP A 178 2.97 -11.19 21.76
CA ASP A 178 2.87 -9.79 21.34
C ASP A 178 3.54 -9.59 19.98
N ARG A 179 2.86 -8.84 19.11
CA ARG A 179 3.39 -8.50 17.79
C ARG A 179 4.74 -7.79 17.89
N PRO A 180 5.62 -7.93 16.88
CA PRO A 180 6.86 -7.16 16.81
C PRO A 180 6.59 -5.64 16.87
N ALA A 181 7.55 -4.90 17.44
CA ALA A 181 7.51 -3.44 17.38
C ALA A 181 7.65 -2.96 15.93
N ALA A 182 6.95 -1.89 15.59
CA ALA A 182 7.15 -1.21 14.32
C ALA A 182 8.58 -0.68 14.21
N ARG A 183 9.11 -0.66 12.99
CA ARG A 183 10.42 -0.06 12.73
C ARG A 183 10.29 1.46 12.78
N THR A 184 11.35 2.14 13.23
CA THR A 184 11.37 3.60 13.28
C THR A 184 11.50 4.21 11.88
N ARG A 185 12.20 3.51 10.99
CA ARG A 185 12.38 3.89 9.59
C ARG A 185 11.21 3.41 8.74
N GLN A 186 10.73 4.27 7.86
CA GLN A 186 9.59 4.00 6.99
C GLN A 186 9.89 4.51 5.57
N VAL A 187 9.65 3.65 4.58
CA VAL A 187 9.88 3.95 3.16
C VAL A 187 8.65 3.62 2.32
N GLU A 188 8.21 4.53 1.47
CA GLU A 188 7.21 4.25 0.44
C GLU A 188 7.86 4.15 -0.93
N PHE A 189 7.62 3.05 -1.64
CA PHE A 189 7.99 2.88 -3.04
C PHE A 189 6.75 3.01 -3.91
N ILE A 190 6.79 3.94 -4.85
CA ILE A 190 5.74 4.25 -5.81
C ILE A 190 6.29 3.94 -7.19
N GLY A 191 5.59 3.13 -7.97
CA GLY A 191 6.06 2.85 -9.31
C GLY A 191 5.14 1.98 -10.14
N ASP A 192 5.74 1.41 -11.18
CA ASP A 192 5.09 0.51 -12.12
C ASP A 192 5.56 -0.95 -11.96
N SER A 193 5.57 -1.72 -13.05
CA SER A 193 5.96 -3.13 -13.09
C SER A 193 7.37 -3.38 -12.60
N LEU A 194 8.28 -2.42 -12.77
CA LEU A 194 9.65 -2.50 -12.28
C LEU A 194 9.69 -2.51 -10.75
N THR A 195 8.89 -1.64 -10.11
CA THR A 195 8.78 -1.57 -8.64
C THR A 195 8.00 -2.76 -8.07
N VAL A 196 7.03 -3.30 -8.82
CA VAL A 196 6.31 -4.54 -8.47
C VAL A 196 7.24 -5.75 -8.39
N GLY A 197 8.33 -5.79 -9.18
CA GLY A 197 9.13 -7.00 -9.41
C GLY A 197 8.49 -7.93 -10.43
N TYR A 198 7.89 -7.38 -11.49
CA TYR A 198 7.19 -8.12 -12.54
C TYR A 198 8.05 -9.24 -13.13
N GLY A 199 7.66 -10.49 -12.89
CA GLY A 199 8.33 -11.68 -13.43
C GLY A 199 9.82 -11.81 -13.07
N ASN A 200 10.28 -11.17 -12.00
CA ASN A 200 11.70 -11.07 -11.65
C ASN A 200 12.37 -12.42 -11.31
N THR A 201 11.60 -13.41 -10.87
CA THR A 201 12.09 -14.76 -10.58
C THR A 201 12.03 -15.71 -11.79
N SER A 202 11.64 -15.22 -12.97
CA SER A 202 11.56 -16.04 -14.17
C SER A 202 12.94 -16.48 -14.66
N GLY A 203 13.04 -17.72 -15.15
CA GLY A 203 14.21 -18.21 -15.87
C GLY A 203 14.18 -17.91 -17.37
N THR A 204 13.17 -17.19 -17.86
CA THR A 204 12.96 -16.84 -19.28
C THR A 204 12.27 -15.48 -19.42
N ARG A 205 12.53 -14.80 -20.55
CA ARG A 205 11.82 -13.57 -20.91
C ARG A 205 10.44 -13.83 -21.50
N ASP A 206 10.23 -14.94 -22.17
CA ASP A 206 8.94 -15.26 -22.78
C ASP A 206 8.03 -15.96 -21.76
N CYS A 207 7.12 -15.17 -21.18
CA CYS A 207 6.17 -15.62 -20.15
C CYS A 207 4.72 -15.47 -20.60
N THR A 208 3.88 -16.45 -20.29
CA THR A 208 2.41 -16.30 -20.28
C THR A 208 1.96 -15.45 -19.10
N GLY A 209 0.70 -14.99 -19.09
CA GLY A 209 0.15 -14.22 -17.96
C GLY A 209 0.20 -15.00 -16.62
N ASP A 210 -0.05 -16.31 -16.66
CA ASP A 210 0.11 -17.15 -15.48
C ASP A 210 1.57 -17.24 -15.03
N GLN A 211 2.50 -17.43 -15.97
CA GLN A 211 3.94 -17.47 -15.65
C GLN A 211 4.42 -16.16 -15.04
N VAL A 212 4.02 -15.01 -15.59
CA VAL A 212 4.29 -13.70 -14.98
C VAL A 212 3.79 -13.68 -13.54
N THR A 213 2.52 -14.05 -13.33
CA THR A 213 1.91 -14.02 -12.00
C THR A 213 2.67 -14.89 -10.98
N ARG A 214 3.11 -16.08 -11.39
CA ARG A 214 3.85 -17.02 -10.53
C ARG A 214 5.32 -16.65 -10.34
N THR A 215 5.90 -15.89 -11.27
CA THR A 215 7.31 -15.49 -11.24
C THR A 215 7.54 -14.06 -10.75
N THR A 216 6.49 -13.27 -10.52
CA THR A 216 6.55 -12.01 -9.79
C THR A 216 6.76 -12.27 -8.30
N ASN A 217 7.82 -11.70 -7.73
CA ASN A 217 8.02 -11.64 -6.28
C ASN A 217 8.42 -10.24 -5.82
N THR A 218 7.46 -9.51 -5.26
CA THR A 218 7.68 -8.16 -4.72
C THR A 218 8.58 -8.12 -3.49
N ASP A 219 8.66 -9.18 -2.66
CA ASP A 219 9.59 -9.22 -1.51
C ASP A 219 11.07 -9.30 -1.97
N LEU A 220 11.28 -9.60 -3.26
CA LEU A 220 12.58 -9.58 -3.92
C LEU A 220 12.76 -8.40 -4.90
N SER A 221 11.80 -7.47 -4.98
CA SER A 221 11.97 -6.27 -5.81
C SER A 221 12.93 -5.28 -5.16
N PHE A 222 13.57 -4.42 -5.95
CA PHE A 222 14.55 -3.47 -5.44
C PHE A 222 14.04 -2.63 -4.25
N GLY A 223 12.73 -2.31 -4.24
CA GLY A 223 12.12 -1.55 -3.16
C GLY A 223 12.11 -2.30 -1.83
N ALA A 224 11.63 -3.55 -1.83
CA ALA A 224 11.62 -4.37 -0.62
C ALA A 224 13.05 -4.70 -0.14
N LEU A 225 13.98 -4.94 -1.07
CA LEU A 225 15.39 -5.19 -0.76
C LEU A 225 16.05 -3.97 -0.11
N THR A 226 15.87 -2.77 -0.69
CA THR A 226 16.38 -1.51 -0.12
C THR A 226 15.82 -1.27 1.27
N ALA A 227 14.51 -1.48 1.48
CA ALA A 227 13.90 -1.32 2.80
C ALA A 227 14.50 -2.25 3.85
N ARG A 228 14.81 -3.49 3.47
CA ARG A 228 15.45 -4.46 4.38
C ARG A 228 16.87 -4.06 4.74
N GLU A 229 17.65 -3.55 3.80
CA GLU A 229 19.00 -3.01 4.06
C GLU A 229 18.96 -1.80 5.02
N LEU A 230 17.91 -0.99 4.91
CA LEU A 230 17.67 0.15 5.79
C LEU A 230 17.05 -0.24 7.14
N ASP A 231 16.69 -1.51 7.37
CA ASP A 231 15.85 -1.93 8.51
C ASP A 231 14.61 -1.04 8.65
N ALA A 232 13.88 -0.86 7.56
CA ALA A 232 12.71 0.00 7.46
C ALA A 232 11.43 -0.80 7.21
N ASP A 233 10.35 -0.34 7.80
CA ASP A 233 9.01 -0.71 7.37
C ASP A 233 8.76 -0.12 5.97
N TYR A 234 8.05 -0.84 5.11
CA TYR A 234 7.85 -0.39 3.74
C TYR A 234 6.44 -0.58 3.22
N GLN A 235 6.10 0.25 2.23
CA GLN A 235 4.97 0.04 1.33
C GLN A 235 5.46 0.00 -0.11
N VAL A 236 5.02 -0.99 -0.87
CA VAL A 236 5.17 -1.02 -2.33
C VAL A 236 3.81 -0.71 -2.95
N ASN A 237 3.59 0.55 -3.28
CA ASN A 237 2.37 1.04 -3.92
C ASN A 237 2.63 1.16 -5.42
N ALA A 238 2.71 0.03 -6.11
CA ALA A 238 3.03 -0.04 -7.53
C ALA A 238 1.98 -0.81 -8.33
N TYR A 239 1.85 -0.48 -9.61
CA TYR A 239 0.90 -1.09 -10.55
C TYR A 239 1.56 -1.33 -11.92
N SER A 240 1.63 -2.56 -12.40
CA SER A 240 2.25 -2.91 -13.69
C SER A 240 1.61 -2.27 -14.90
N GLY A 241 2.42 -1.67 -15.77
CA GLY A 241 1.98 -1.03 -17.00
C GLY A 241 1.39 0.38 -16.82
N ILE A 242 1.25 0.86 -15.58
CA ILE A 242 0.71 2.19 -15.29
C ILE A 242 1.75 3.29 -15.57
N GLY A 243 1.30 4.44 -16.05
CA GLY A 243 2.13 5.64 -16.16
C GLY A 243 1.58 6.82 -15.39
N MET A 244 2.30 7.94 -15.42
CA MET A 244 1.87 9.18 -14.79
C MET A 244 0.70 9.81 -15.55
N VAL A 245 0.73 9.73 -16.88
CA VAL A 245 -0.34 10.24 -17.79
C VAL A 245 -0.68 9.28 -18.93
N ARG A 246 0.23 8.38 -19.31
CA ARG A 246 0.04 7.40 -20.38
C ARG A 246 0.54 6.03 -19.93
N ASN A 247 -0.29 5.01 -20.09
CA ASN A 247 0.07 3.64 -19.74
C ASN A 247 0.76 2.93 -20.91
N TYR A 248 1.27 1.72 -20.67
CA TYR A 248 2.00 0.95 -21.67
C TYR A 248 1.24 0.86 -23.00
N ASN A 249 1.89 1.27 -24.08
CA ASN A 249 1.35 1.28 -25.44
C ASN A 249 0.01 2.02 -25.60
N GLY A 250 -0.28 3.02 -24.75
CA GLY A 250 -1.54 3.78 -24.81
C GLY A 250 -2.75 3.03 -24.24
N GLY A 251 -2.52 1.96 -23.48
CA GLY A 251 -3.57 1.18 -22.82
C GLY A 251 -4.38 2.00 -21.82
N SER A 252 -5.64 1.58 -21.59
CA SER A 252 -6.56 2.19 -20.62
C SER A 252 -6.60 3.72 -20.63
N PRO A 253 -6.98 4.37 -21.74
CA PRO A 253 -7.04 5.84 -21.81
C PRO A 253 -7.92 6.43 -20.69
N GLY A 254 -7.45 7.52 -20.07
CA GLY A 254 -8.14 8.18 -18.95
C GLY A 254 -7.85 7.58 -17.57
N VAL A 255 -7.09 6.49 -17.51
CA VAL A 255 -6.57 5.91 -16.25
C VAL A 255 -5.09 6.23 -16.13
N SER A 256 -4.64 6.65 -14.95
CA SER A 256 -3.22 6.85 -14.64
C SER A 256 -2.90 6.39 -13.22
N TYR A 257 -1.63 6.45 -12.83
CA TYR A 257 -1.23 6.10 -11.46
C TYR A 257 -2.01 6.89 -10.40
N GLY A 258 -2.33 8.15 -10.70
CA GLY A 258 -3.16 9.01 -9.82
C GLY A 258 -4.55 8.44 -9.52
N THR A 259 -5.12 7.61 -10.40
CA THR A 259 -6.43 6.93 -10.22
C THR A 259 -6.39 5.92 -9.06
N TYR A 260 -5.25 5.30 -8.82
CA TYR A 260 -5.08 4.21 -7.84
C TYR A 260 -4.38 4.66 -6.57
N TYR A 261 -3.54 5.70 -6.62
CA TYR A 261 -2.66 6.06 -5.50
C TYR A 261 -3.39 6.30 -4.18
N ASP A 262 -4.62 6.79 -4.18
CA ASP A 262 -5.32 7.02 -2.90
C ASP A 262 -5.92 5.75 -2.30
N ARG A 263 -6.06 4.65 -3.06
CA ARG A 263 -6.79 3.45 -2.64
C ARG A 263 -6.01 2.61 -1.63
N ALA A 264 -6.73 1.95 -0.74
CA ALA A 264 -6.28 0.79 0.02
C ALA A 264 -6.52 -0.50 -0.77
N LEU A 265 -7.70 -0.61 -1.37
CA LEU A 265 -8.15 -1.73 -2.19
C LEU A 265 -8.25 -1.28 -3.65
N LEU A 266 -7.31 -1.73 -4.48
CA LEU A 266 -7.16 -1.32 -5.87
C LEU A 266 -8.42 -1.57 -6.72
N HIS A 267 -9.13 -2.67 -6.44
CA HIS A 267 -10.33 -3.07 -7.16
C HIS A 267 -11.60 -2.30 -6.76
N VAL A 268 -11.55 -1.48 -5.70
CA VAL A 268 -12.69 -0.70 -5.22
C VAL A 268 -12.59 0.72 -5.76
N ASP A 269 -13.49 1.08 -6.68
CA ASP A 269 -13.50 2.41 -7.27
C ASP A 269 -13.89 3.48 -6.27
N GLY A 270 -13.09 4.56 -6.24
CA GLY A 270 -13.26 5.66 -5.30
C GLY A 270 -12.80 5.36 -3.88
N ASP A 271 -12.21 4.19 -3.62
CA ASP A 271 -11.63 3.86 -2.33
C ASP A 271 -10.52 4.85 -1.94
N VAL A 272 -10.44 5.17 -0.66
CA VAL A 272 -9.43 6.06 -0.10
C VAL A 272 -8.89 5.41 1.16
N TRP A 273 -7.59 5.14 1.14
CA TRP A 273 -6.89 4.57 2.26
C TRP A 273 -6.85 5.56 3.43
N ASP A 274 -7.48 5.15 4.52
CA ASP A 274 -7.36 5.82 5.82
C ASP A 274 -5.95 5.59 6.38
N ARG A 275 -5.06 6.55 6.08
CA ARG A 275 -3.66 6.47 6.48
C ARG A 275 -3.57 6.58 8.01
N PRO A 276 -3.00 5.58 8.71
CA PRO A 276 -2.80 5.70 10.15
C PRO A 276 -1.79 6.79 10.45
N ALA A 277 -1.98 7.51 11.56
CA ALA A 277 -1.08 8.59 11.98
C ALA A 277 0.37 8.13 12.24
N THR A 278 0.57 6.83 12.42
CA THR A 278 1.86 6.14 12.58
C THR A 278 2.61 5.95 11.26
N TRP A 279 1.96 6.07 10.09
CA TRP A 279 2.63 6.02 8.79
C TRP A 279 3.05 7.42 8.32
N ARG A 280 4.34 7.68 8.49
CA ARG A 280 5.05 8.93 8.20
C ARG A 280 6.41 8.61 7.57
N PRO A 281 6.44 8.14 6.30
CA PRO A 281 7.68 7.78 5.64
C PRO A 281 8.66 8.94 5.61
N GLN A 282 9.88 8.69 6.06
CA GLN A 282 11.01 9.64 5.95
C GLN A 282 11.55 9.67 4.53
N LEU A 283 11.37 8.57 3.78
CA LEU A 283 11.75 8.43 2.37
C LEU A 283 10.56 7.98 1.53
N VAL A 284 10.33 8.65 0.40
CA VAL A 284 9.43 8.19 -0.66
C VAL A 284 10.23 8.10 -1.95
N VAL A 285 10.20 6.96 -2.63
CA VAL A 285 10.87 6.74 -3.91
C VAL A 285 9.79 6.61 -4.99
N VAL A 286 9.88 7.42 -6.05
CA VAL A 286 8.91 7.48 -7.14
C VAL A 286 9.62 7.12 -8.44
N ASP A 287 9.29 5.96 -9.00
CA ASP A 287 9.80 5.42 -10.26
C ASP A 287 8.65 5.20 -11.24
N LEU A 288 8.27 6.27 -11.93
CA LEU A 288 7.19 6.31 -12.91
C LEU A 288 7.66 7.08 -14.14
N GLY A 289 7.36 6.57 -15.33
CA GLY A 289 7.73 7.19 -16.59
C GLY A 289 8.06 6.18 -17.68
N THR A 290 8.42 4.95 -17.31
CA THR A 290 8.69 3.88 -18.28
C THR A 290 7.49 3.64 -19.20
N ASN A 291 6.29 3.50 -18.65
CA ASN A 291 5.09 3.24 -19.45
C ASN A 291 4.61 4.45 -20.26
N ASP A 292 4.93 5.66 -19.80
CA ASP A 292 4.63 6.87 -20.56
C ASP A 292 5.45 6.92 -21.87
N PHE A 293 6.71 6.48 -21.83
CA PHE A 293 7.68 6.74 -22.90
C PHE A 293 8.29 5.50 -23.61
N SER A 294 8.04 4.28 -23.13
CA SER A 294 8.70 3.05 -23.65
C SER A 294 8.23 2.61 -25.03
N THR A 295 7.09 3.14 -25.51
CA THR A 295 6.50 2.79 -26.80
C THR A 295 6.24 4.04 -27.61
N PRO A 296 6.30 3.98 -28.95
CA PRO A 296 5.78 5.05 -29.80
C PRO A 296 4.32 5.39 -29.47
N ILE A 297 3.96 6.65 -29.70
CA ILE A 297 2.56 7.09 -29.62
C ILE A 297 1.81 6.54 -30.83
N ASN A 298 0.71 5.82 -30.59
CA ASN A 298 -0.11 5.22 -31.62
C ASN A 298 -1.03 6.26 -32.28
N SER A 299 -1.42 5.98 -33.53
CA SER A 299 -2.46 6.76 -34.21
C SER A 299 -3.78 6.70 -33.43
N GLY A 300 -4.36 7.87 -33.15
CA GLY A 300 -5.61 8.01 -32.40
C GLY A 300 -5.43 8.32 -30.91
N GLU A 301 -4.21 8.25 -30.38
CA GLU A 301 -3.90 8.80 -29.07
C GLU A 301 -3.92 10.34 -29.08
N PRO A 302 -4.28 11.01 -27.97
CA PRO A 302 -4.40 12.47 -27.92
C PRO A 302 -3.04 13.19 -27.81
N TRP A 303 -1.95 12.48 -28.05
CA TRP A 303 -0.60 12.90 -27.70
C TRP A 303 0.26 13.16 -28.93
N THR A 304 1.12 14.16 -28.78
CA THR A 304 2.38 14.28 -29.51
C THR A 304 3.52 14.10 -28.50
N ASP A 305 4.74 13.86 -28.94
CA ASP A 305 5.88 13.74 -28.01
C ASP A 305 6.02 14.97 -27.10
N ALA A 306 5.79 16.16 -27.65
CA ALA A 306 5.85 17.42 -26.92
C ALA A 306 4.70 17.55 -25.91
N SER A 307 3.45 17.25 -26.31
CA SER A 307 2.30 17.38 -25.40
C SER A 307 2.32 16.29 -24.31
N LEU A 308 2.79 15.08 -24.62
CA LEU A 308 2.97 14.02 -23.63
C LEU A 308 4.03 14.40 -22.60
N ALA A 309 5.19 14.90 -23.03
CA ALA A 309 6.24 15.34 -22.13
C ALA A 309 5.78 16.50 -21.21
N ALA A 310 5.02 17.45 -21.75
CA ALA A 310 4.45 18.55 -20.98
C ALA A 310 3.41 18.06 -19.95
N ALA A 311 2.50 17.16 -20.36
CA ALA A 311 1.50 16.57 -19.48
C ALA A 311 2.14 15.71 -18.38
N TYR A 312 3.12 14.88 -18.72
CA TYR A 312 3.91 14.11 -17.77
C TYR A 312 4.54 15.03 -16.72
N ARG A 313 5.25 16.08 -17.13
CA ARG A 313 5.92 17.01 -16.21
C ARG A 313 4.95 17.69 -15.27
N ALA A 314 3.85 18.23 -15.79
CA ALA A 314 2.83 18.91 -14.99
C ALA A 314 2.16 17.97 -13.98
N THR A 315 1.74 16.79 -14.42
CA THR A 315 1.07 15.80 -13.56
C THR A 315 2.01 15.26 -12.49
N TYR A 316 3.28 15.00 -12.84
CA TYR A 316 4.27 14.55 -11.88
C TYR A 316 4.56 15.62 -10.81
N VAL A 317 4.72 16.89 -11.20
CA VAL A 317 4.87 17.99 -10.24
C VAL A 317 3.69 18.06 -9.27
N ALA A 318 2.45 18.00 -9.78
CA ALA A 318 1.25 17.99 -8.94
C ALA A 318 1.20 16.76 -8.02
N PHE A 319 1.68 15.61 -8.49
CA PHE A 319 1.76 14.40 -7.67
C PHE A 319 2.78 14.56 -6.53
N LEU A 320 3.95 15.16 -6.79
CA LEU A 320 4.95 15.45 -5.75
C LEU A 320 4.44 16.47 -4.72
N GLU A 321 3.65 17.46 -5.15
CA GLU A 321 2.97 18.40 -4.26
C GLU A 321 1.97 17.69 -3.35
N LYS A 322 1.21 16.73 -3.91
CA LYS A 322 0.30 15.88 -3.13
C LYS A 322 1.06 15.05 -2.10
N LEU A 323 2.19 14.42 -2.46
CA LEU A 323 3.03 13.68 -1.52
C LEU A 323 3.58 14.58 -0.41
N ARG A 324 4.06 15.78 -0.78
CA ARG A 324 4.55 16.78 0.18
C ARG A 324 3.44 17.23 1.14
N ALA A 325 2.22 17.44 0.66
CA ALA A 325 1.07 17.78 1.51
C ALA A 325 0.67 16.61 2.43
N ARG A 326 0.79 15.37 1.95
CA ARG A 326 0.45 14.15 2.70
C ARG A 326 1.44 13.87 3.85
N TYR A 327 2.74 13.98 3.58
CA TYR A 327 3.80 13.57 4.51
C TYR A 327 4.53 14.72 5.22
N GLY A 328 4.37 15.94 4.73
CA GLY A 328 4.96 17.14 5.32
C GLY A 328 6.41 17.39 4.90
N ALA A 329 6.99 18.50 5.35
CA ALA A 329 8.33 18.98 4.93
C ALA A 329 9.51 18.11 5.43
N GLY A 330 9.26 17.14 6.32
CA GLY A 330 10.27 16.22 6.83
C GLY A 330 10.75 15.22 5.77
N THR A 331 9.81 14.69 4.97
CA THR A 331 10.03 13.58 4.04
C THR A 331 10.96 13.96 2.88
N THR A 332 11.93 13.09 2.59
CA THR A 332 12.72 13.16 1.37
C THR A 332 12.00 12.40 0.27
N ILE A 333 11.81 13.03 -0.89
CA ILE A 333 11.18 12.38 -2.04
C ILE A 333 12.24 12.21 -3.13
N VAL A 334 12.53 10.97 -3.49
CA VAL A 334 13.47 10.62 -4.57
C VAL A 334 12.66 10.31 -5.82
N VAL A 335 12.90 11.08 -6.88
CA VAL A 335 12.39 10.81 -8.22
C VAL A 335 13.46 10.06 -8.98
N VAL A 336 13.13 8.84 -9.40
CA VAL A 336 13.99 8.01 -10.23
C VAL A 336 13.81 8.43 -11.68
N GLY A 337 14.90 8.49 -12.44
CA GLY A 337 14.86 8.66 -13.89
C GLY A 337 15.82 7.72 -14.58
N THR A 338 15.29 6.87 -15.46
CA THR A 338 16.09 5.93 -16.26
C THR A 338 16.67 6.57 -17.52
N SER A 339 17.46 5.84 -18.29
CA SER A 339 17.95 6.27 -19.61
C SER A 339 16.82 6.75 -20.55
N LEU A 340 15.60 6.22 -20.38
CA LEU A 340 14.45 6.50 -21.23
C LEU A 340 13.82 7.88 -20.97
N PHE A 341 13.76 8.32 -19.71
CA PHE A 341 13.02 9.53 -19.32
C PHE A 341 13.77 10.42 -18.32
N GLY A 342 15.07 10.18 -18.10
CA GLY A 342 15.90 10.83 -17.09
C GLY A 342 15.88 12.35 -17.15
N ASP A 343 15.98 12.93 -18.35
CA ASP A 343 15.92 14.39 -18.52
C ASP A 343 14.55 14.97 -18.14
N LYS A 344 13.46 14.25 -18.42
CA LYS A 344 12.10 14.68 -18.06
C LYS A 344 11.90 14.62 -16.55
N ALA A 345 12.34 13.53 -15.91
CA ALA A 345 12.35 13.39 -14.45
C ALA A 345 13.22 14.47 -13.77
N ARG A 346 14.40 14.77 -14.33
CA ARG A 346 15.27 15.84 -13.83
C ARG A 346 14.60 17.21 -13.91
N GLN A 347 13.84 17.49 -14.98
CA GLN A 347 13.06 18.74 -15.08
C GLN A 347 11.96 18.83 -14.01
N VAL A 348 11.25 17.73 -13.73
CA VAL A 348 10.24 17.68 -12.64
C VAL A 348 10.88 18.02 -11.29
N VAL A 349 12.02 17.42 -10.97
CA VAL A 349 12.77 17.73 -9.73
C VAL A 349 13.23 19.20 -9.72
N GLY A 350 13.73 19.69 -10.85
CA GLY A 350 14.12 21.08 -11.02
C GLY A 350 12.99 22.07 -10.70
N ASP A 351 11.76 21.77 -11.14
CA ASP A 351 10.59 22.61 -10.86
C ASP A 351 10.24 22.64 -9.39
N ARG A 352 10.25 21.48 -8.72
CA ARG A 352 10.01 21.40 -7.27
C ARG A 352 11.06 22.16 -6.48
N ASN A 353 12.33 22.04 -6.88
CA ASN A 353 13.44 22.75 -6.23
C ASN A 353 13.37 24.26 -6.46
N ALA A 354 13.03 24.71 -7.68
CA ALA A 354 12.81 26.12 -7.98
C ALA A 354 11.61 26.71 -7.22
N ALA A 355 10.60 25.88 -6.92
CA ALA A 355 9.48 26.22 -6.05
C ALA A 355 9.80 26.13 -4.54
N GLY A 356 11.06 25.86 -4.16
CA GLY A 356 11.55 25.89 -2.78
C GLY A 356 11.59 24.53 -2.06
N ASP A 357 11.26 23.42 -2.72
CA ASP A 357 11.24 22.08 -2.11
C ASP A 357 12.53 21.30 -2.38
N ALA A 358 13.64 21.71 -1.74
CA ALA A 358 14.97 21.08 -1.92
C ALA A 358 15.08 19.62 -1.42
N LYS A 359 14.02 19.08 -0.80
CA LYS A 359 13.93 17.68 -0.37
C LYS A 359 13.32 16.77 -1.45
N VAL A 360 12.99 17.32 -2.62
CA VAL A 360 12.80 16.52 -3.84
C VAL A 360 14.16 16.32 -4.49
N ARG A 361 14.56 15.05 -4.63
CA ARG A 361 15.90 14.64 -5.08
C ARG A 361 15.77 13.82 -6.35
N TYR A 362 16.71 14.01 -7.27
CA TYR A 362 16.76 13.25 -8.51
C TYR A 362 17.82 12.16 -8.40
N TRP A 363 17.45 10.92 -8.73
CA TRP A 363 18.39 9.82 -8.88
C TRP A 363 18.35 9.28 -10.30
N HIS A 364 19.51 9.19 -10.95
CA HIS A 364 19.61 8.55 -12.25
C HIS A 364 19.91 7.07 -12.06
N LEU A 365 19.02 6.23 -12.55
CA LEU A 365 19.27 4.79 -12.65
C LEU A 365 19.69 4.49 -14.10
N ASP A 366 20.97 4.19 -14.30
CA ASP A 366 21.46 3.70 -15.59
C ASP A 366 21.26 2.18 -15.72
N ASP A 367 21.35 1.69 -16.96
CA ASP A 367 21.17 0.27 -17.27
C ASP A 367 22.48 -0.53 -17.10
N ALA A 368 23.52 0.06 -16.51
CA ALA A 368 24.84 -0.57 -16.47
C ALA A 368 24.80 -1.85 -15.63
N GLY A 369 25.14 -2.99 -16.21
CA GLY A 369 25.19 -4.27 -15.50
C GLY A 369 23.83 -4.93 -15.26
N LEU A 370 22.72 -4.34 -15.73
CA LEU A 370 21.41 -5.00 -15.70
C LEU A 370 21.32 -6.07 -16.81
N ASP A 371 20.79 -7.25 -16.47
CA ASP A 371 20.63 -8.38 -17.37
C ASP A 371 19.26 -8.43 -18.06
N LEU A 372 18.24 -7.83 -17.45
CA LEU A 372 16.85 -7.77 -17.92
C LEU A 372 16.31 -9.16 -18.29
N LEU A 373 16.64 -10.18 -17.49
CA LEU A 373 16.27 -11.57 -17.73
C LEU A 373 14.89 -11.96 -17.15
N GLY A 374 14.25 -11.07 -16.40
CA GLY A 374 12.87 -11.24 -15.96
C GLY A 374 11.89 -11.32 -17.14
N CYS A 375 10.63 -11.66 -16.85
CA CYS A 375 9.60 -11.73 -17.89
C CYS A 375 9.51 -10.44 -18.71
N HIS A 376 9.43 -10.59 -20.03
CA HIS A 376 9.30 -9.51 -21.01
C HIS A 376 10.34 -8.40 -20.85
N TRP A 377 11.60 -8.79 -20.60
CA TRP A 377 12.73 -7.88 -20.42
C TRP A 377 12.62 -6.96 -19.19
N HIS A 378 11.89 -7.38 -18.16
CA HIS A 378 11.91 -6.73 -16.85
C HIS A 378 13.15 -7.15 -16.05
N TYR A 379 13.38 -6.44 -14.93
CA TYR A 379 14.44 -6.76 -13.99
C TYR A 379 14.37 -8.21 -13.53
N SER A 380 15.52 -8.88 -13.53
CA SER A 380 15.69 -10.14 -12.79
C SER A 380 15.89 -9.87 -11.30
N VAL A 381 15.87 -10.90 -10.46
CA VAL A 381 16.28 -10.76 -9.04
C VAL A 381 17.73 -10.25 -8.91
N ALA A 382 18.60 -10.52 -9.87
CA ALA A 382 19.98 -10.00 -9.85
C ALA A 382 19.99 -8.48 -10.11
N ASP A 383 19.18 -8.02 -11.05
CA ASP A 383 18.97 -6.60 -11.32
C ASP A 383 18.36 -5.89 -10.11
N ASP A 384 17.29 -6.46 -9.53
CA ASP A 384 16.63 -5.90 -8.35
C ASP A 384 17.62 -5.70 -7.18
N ARG A 385 18.53 -6.65 -6.95
CA ARG A 385 19.58 -6.54 -5.93
C ARG A 385 20.59 -5.44 -6.27
N LEU A 386 21.07 -5.41 -7.51
CA LEU A 386 22.02 -4.39 -7.95
C LEU A 386 21.42 -2.97 -7.85
N ILE A 387 20.13 -2.83 -8.16
CA ILE A 387 19.39 -1.56 -8.03
C ILE A 387 19.22 -1.20 -6.56
N ALA A 388 18.88 -2.17 -5.70
CA ALA A 388 18.76 -1.95 -4.26
C ALA A 388 20.07 -1.45 -3.65
N ASP A 389 21.20 -2.11 -3.94
CA ASP A 389 22.53 -1.69 -3.48
C ASP A 389 22.83 -0.24 -3.89
N ARG A 390 22.60 0.10 -5.17
CA ARG A 390 22.84 1.45 -5.70
C ARG A 390 21.91 2.50 -5.11
N LEU A 391 20.65 2.14 -4.87
CA LEU A 391 19.67 3.03 -4.25
C LEU A 391 20.03 3.25 -2.78
N GLY A 392 20.43 2.20 -2.07
CA GLY A 392 20.93 2.25 -0.69
C GLY A 392 22.14 3.18 -0.57
N ASP A 393 23.14 3.01 -1.44
CA ASP A 393 24.31 3.89 -1.53
C ASP A 393 23.90 5.35 -1.76
N TYR A 394 22.99 5.60 -2.71
CA TYR A 394 22.50 6.94 -2.98
C TYR A 394 21.75 7.53 -1.77
N VAL A 395 20.86 6.77 -1.14
CA VAL A 395 20.09 7.18 0.03
C VAL A 395 21.01 7.54 1.20
N ALA A 396 22.10 6.80 1.41
CA ALA A 396 23.11 7.09 2.43
C ALA A 396 23.74 8.48 2.25
N THR A 397 23.80 9.02 1.03
CA THR A 397 24.32 10.38 0.76
C THR A 397 23.33 11.51 1.09
N LEU A 398 22.05 11.21 1.30
CA LEU A 398 21.00 12.24 1.40
C LEU A 398 20.90 12.90 2.77
N GLY A 399 21.50 12.31 3.80
CA GLY A 399 21.44 12.81 5.18
C GLY A 399 20.01 12.84 5.73
N ILE A 400 19.23 11.78 5.48
CA ILE A 400 17.84 11.66 5.96
C ILE A 400 17.83 11.58 7.49
N ASP A 401 16.98 12.40 8.11
CA ASP A 401 16.64 12.31 9.53
C ASP A 401 15.58 11.21 9.69
N TRP A 402 16.01 10.05 10.20
CA TRP A 402 15.23 8.81 10.26
C TRP A 402 14.33 8.74 11.51
#